data_AF-A0A397TE06-F1
#
_entry.id   AF-A0A397TE06-F1
#
_cell.length_a   1.000
_cell.length_b   1.000
_cell.length_c   1.000
_cell.angle_alpha   90.00
_cell.angle_beta   90.00
_cell.angle_gamma   90.00
#
_symmetry.space_group_name_H-M   'P 1'
#
loop_
_entity.id
_entity.type
_entity.pdbx_description
1 polymer ?
#
loop_
_entity_poly.entity_id
_entity_poly.type
_entity_poly.pdbx_seq_one_letter_code
_entity_poly.pdbx_strand_id
1 'polypeptide(L)' 'GVNKNEVRAFDYYNQAAERGCINGKYKVGNYFLHGIIVDIDKEKAFNLYKEAAEGGNSKDKF' A
#
# COMPACT_ATOMS: atom_id res chain seq x y z
N GLY A 1 22.41 1.33 3.55
CA GLY A 1 21.59 1.02 4.73
C GLY A 1 20.24 1.69 4.56
N VAL A 2 19.15 0.97 4.79
CA VAL A 2 17.79 1.50 4.66
C VAL A 2 17.56 2.63 5.67
N ASN A 3 16.90 3.71 5.24
CA ASN A 3 16.60 4.85 6.09
C ASN A 3 15.53 4.48 7.15
N LYS A 4 15.82 4.71 8.44
CA LYS A 4 14.89 4.39 9.54
C LYS A 4 13.53 5.09 9.43
N ASN A 5 13.49 6.26 8.78
CA ASN A 5 12.25 6.99 8.54
C ASN A 5 11.40 6.31 7.46
N GLU A 6 12.03 5.75 6.43
CA GLU A 6 11.35 4.97 5.38
C GLU A 6 10.70 3.71 5.97
N VAL A 7 11.40 2.98 6.85
CA VAL A 7 10.83 1.81 7.54
C VAL A 7 9.60 2.18 8.36
N ARG A 8 9.64 3.30 9.10
CA ARG A 8 8.49 3.78 9.88
C ARG A 8 7.34 4.25 8.99
N ALA A 9 7.65 4.91 7.87
CA ALA A 9 6.65 5.34 6.90
C ALA A 9 5.94 4.13 6.28
N PHE A 10 6.70 3.10 5.89
CA PHE A 10 6.15 1.85 5.40
C PHE A 10 5.22 1.18 6.42
N ASP A 11 5.65 1.04 7.67
CA ASP A 11 4.83 0.44 8.72
C ASP A 11 3.53 1.23 8.95
N TYR A 12 3.61 2.57 8.98
CA TYR A 12 2.43 3.44 9.10
C TYR A 12 1.46 3.26 7.91
N TYR A 13 1.97 3.23 6.68
CA TYR A 13 1.13 3.02 5.50
C TYR A 13 0.57 1.60 5.42
N ASN A 14 1.31 0.60 5.91
CA ASN A 14 0.87 -0.78 5.97
C ASN A 14 -0.30 -0.95 6.94
N GLN A 15 -0.20 -0.37 8.14
CA GLN A 15 -1.32 -0.35 9.09
C GLN A 15 -2.52 0.42 8.52
N ALA A 16 -2.29 1.52 7.79
CA ALA A 16 -3.37 2.23 7.11
C ALA A 16 -4.02 1.37 6.01
N ALA A 17 -3.23 0.64 5.23
CA ALA A 17 -3.70 -0.26 4.19
C ALA A 17 -4.59 -1.39 4.74
N GLU A 18 -4.17 -1.99 5.87
CA GLU A 18 -4.94 -3.02 6.60
C GLU A 18 -6.29 -2.49 7.10
N ARG A 19 -6.35 -1.21 7.49
CA ARG A 19 -7.59 -0.53 7.88
C ARG A 19 -8.47 -0.10 6.69
N GLY A 20 -8.13 -0.50 5.47
CA GLY A 20 -8.87 -0.16 4.27
C GLY A 20 -8.60 1.25 3.72
N CYS A 21 -7.56 1.95 4.21
CA CYS A 21 -7.21 3.25 3.68
C CYS A 21 -6.65 3.11 2.25
N ILE A 22 -7.36 3.67 1.28
CA ILE A 22 -6.97 3.70 -0.14
C ILE A 22 -5.56 4.28 -0.33
N ASN A 23 -5.26 5.39 0.37
CA ASN A 23 -3.95 6.03 0.29
C ASN A 23 -2.85 5.15 0.90
N GLY A 24 -3.17 4.43 2.00
CA GLY A 24 -2.26 3.43 2.59
C GLY A 24 -1.93 2.33 1.58
N LYS A 25 -2.95 1.70 0.99
CA LYS A 25 -2.78 0.64 -0.02
C LYS A 25 -1.94 1.11 -1.21
N TYR A 26 -2.20 2.31 -1.73
CA TYR A 26 -1.43 2.91 -2.81
C TYR A 26 0.06 3.14 -2.45
N LYS A 27 0.34 3.64 -1.24
CA LYS A 27 1.71 3.86 -0.78
C LYS A 27 2.45 2.55 -0.57
N VAL A 28 1.83 1.55 0.05
CA VAL A 28 2.41 0.21 0.24
C VAL A 28 2.68 -0.46 -1.10
N GLY A 29 1.78 -0.35 -2.07
CA GLY A 29 1.99 -0.86 -3.43
C GLY A 29 3.23 -0.25 -4.11
N ASN A 30 3.51 1.04 -3.89
CA ASN A 30 4.73 1.68 -4.41
C ASN A 30 6.01 1.12 -3.76
N TYR A 31 5.97 0.77 -2.47
CA TYR A 31 7.12 0.16 -1.80
C TYR A 31 7.43 -1.23 -2.36
N PHE A 32 6.42 -2.06 -2.62
CA PHE A 32 6.59 -3.36 -3.29
C PHE A 32 6.98 -3.23 -4.77
N LEU A 33 6.61 -2.15 -5.45
CA LEU A 33 7.00 -1.93 -6.85
C LEU A 33 8.48 -1.57 -6.98
N HIS A 34 8.99 -0.71 -6.08
CA HIS A 34 10.36 -0.16 -6.16
C HIS A 34 11.38 -0.92 -5.32
N GLY A 35 10.95 -1.77 -4.39
CA GLY A 35 11.86 -2.61 -3.61
C GLY A 35 12.73 -1.84 -2.60
N ILE A 36 12.26 -0.70 -2.10
CA ILE A 36 13.10 0.24 -1.32
C ILE A 36 13.37 -0.28 0.12
N ILE A 37 12.41 -1.00 0.69
CA ILE A 37 12.43 -1.52 2.07
C ILE A 37 12.10 -3.01 2.09
N VAL A 38 11.19 -3.41 1.21
CA VAL A 38 10.71 -4.77 1.01
C VAL A 38 11.23 -5.27 -0.33
N ASP A 39 11.26 -6.59 -0.54
CA ASP A 39 11.57 -7.13 -1.85
C ASP A 39 10.53 -6.72 -2.88
N ILE A 40 10.96 -6.63 -4.14
CA ILE A 40 10.08 -6.28 -5.23
C ILE A 40 9.04 -7.38 -5.41
N ASP A 41 7.77 -7.01 -5.26
CA ASP A 41 6.63 -7.88 -5.47
C ASP A 41 5.57 -7.15 -6.28
N LYS A 42 5.65 -7.30 -7.60
CA LYS A 42 4.73 -6.63 -8.53
C LYS A 42 3.31 -7.17 -8.44
N GLU A 43 3.16 -8.44 -8.07
CA GLU A 43 1.84 -9.06 -7.91
C GLU A 43 1.13 -8.49 -6.69
N LYS A 44 1.83 -8.40 -5.57
CA LYS A 44 1.32 -7.78 -4.35
C LYS A 44 1.06 -6.28 -4.54
N ALA A 45 1.94 -5.56 -5.24
CA ALA A 45 1.70 -4.17 -5.59
C ALA A 45 0.44 -4.00 -6.44
N PHE A 46 0.25 -4.85 -7.45
CA PHE A 46 -0.94 -4.84 -8.30
C PHE A 46 -2.22 -5.11 -7.51
N ASN A 47 -2.22 -6.11 -6.63
CA ASN A 47 -3.36 -6.43 -5.78
C ASN A 47 -3.73 -5.27 -4.85
N LEU A 48 -2.74 -4.62 -4.23
CA LEU A 48 -2.97 -3.44 -3.39
C LEU A 48 -3.57 -2.27 -4.19
N TYR A 49 -3.12 -2.03 -5.42
CA TYR A 49 -3.72 -1.01 -6.29
C TYR A 49 -5.13 -1.36 -6.72
N LYS A 50 -5.38 -2.63 -7.04
CA LYS A 50 -6.71 -3.12 -7.39
C LYS A 50 -7.69 -2.92 -6.23
N GLU A 51 -7.32 -3.34 -5.03
CA GLU A 51 -8.13 -3.13 -3.82
C GLU A 51 -8.33 -1.64 -3.50
N ALA A 52 -7.34 -0.80 -3.75
CA ALA A 52 -7.47 0.65 -3.57
C ALA A 52 -8.47 1.25 -4.57
N ALA A 53 -8.45 0.80 -5.82
CA ALA A 53 -9.40 1.21 -6.85
C ALA A 53 -10.83 0.69 -6.58
N GLU A 54 -10.97 -0.54 -6.09
CA GLU A 54 -12.25 -1.13 -5.70
C GLU A 54 -12.84 -0.47 -4.45
N GLY A 55 -12.01 -0.13 -3.45
CA GLY A 55 -12.43 0.60 -2.26
C GLY A 55 -12.88 2.03 -2.54
N GLY A 56 -12.31 2.69 -3.55
CA GLY A 56 -12.75 4.01 -4.02
C GLY A 56 -14.05 3.97 -4.84
N ASN A 57 -14.38 2.81 -5.40
CA ASN A 57 -15.62 2.58 -6.14
C ASN A 57 -16.77 2.05 -5.28
N SER A 58 -16.59 1.93 -3.97
CA SER A 58 -17.69 1.74 -3.02
C SER A 58 -18.40 3.07 -2.73
N LYS A 59 -18.84 3.76 -3.78
CA LYS A 59 -20.06 4.56 -3.70
C LYS A 59 -21.21 3.56 -3.86
N ASP A 60 -22.20 3.68 -2.99
CA ASP A 60 -23.46 2.93 -3.01
C ASP A 60 -23.41 1.46 -2.61
N LYS A 61 -23.61 1.22 -1.32
CA LYS A 61 -24.66 0.29 -0.88
C LYS A 61 -25.41 0.90 0.32
N PHE A 62 -26.46 1.64 -0.04
CA PHE A 62 -27.67 2.03 0.72
C PHE A 62 -27.51 2.90 1.97
#